data_AF-A0A936J7Z7-F1
#
_entry.id   AF-A0A936J7Z7-F1
#
_cell.length_a   1.000
_cell.length_b   1.000
_cell.length_c   1.000
_cell.angle_alpha   90.00
_cell.angle_beta   90.00
_cell.angle_gamma   90.00
#
_symmetry.space_group_name_H-M   'P 1'
#
loop_
_entity.id
_entity.type
_entity.pdbx_description
1 polymer ?
#
loop_
_entity_poly.entity_id
_entity_poly.type
_entity_poly.pdbx_seq_one_letter_code
_entity_poly.pdbx_strand_id
1 'polypeptide(L)'
;MKYEKLNIRKSNIFVNLFSNVGPWHFRDCLLLLPNKHFFAAVENFSRSNVPWAQITSHQSLFRHNRDVAIGGFGLLDHERAPFCLPPLTARLSDYQRGKDFPRYVGLWSRQAIAEAL
;
A
#
# COMPACT_ATOMS: atom_id res chain seq x y z
N MET A 1 24.29 12.60 14.85
CA MET A 1 23.46 11.53 14.24
C MET A 1 21.99 11.87 14.52
N LYS A 2 21.23 12.32 13.51
CA LYS A 2 20.04 13.19 13.69
C LYS A 2 18.72 12.40 13.72
N TYR A 3 18.60 11.40 14.60
CA TYR A 3 17.39 10.55 14.73
C TYR A 3 17.02 10.25 16.19
N GLU A 4 17.08 11.25 17.07
CA GLU A 4 16.92 11.07 18.54
C GLU A 4 15.50 10.70 19.03
N LYS A 5 14.51 10.52 18.14
CA LYS A 5 13.12 10.20 18.53
C LYS A 5 12.46 9.15 17.64
N LEU A 6 13.16 8.05 17.32
CA LEU A 6 12.53 6.91 16.65
C LEU A 6 11.90 5.98 17.71
N ASN A 7 10.58 5.78 17.65
CA ASN A 7 9.88 4.79 18.45
C ASN A 7 9.57 3.56 17.58
N ILE A 8 10.32 2.49 17.77
CA ILE A 8 10.13 1.23 17.04
C ILE A 8 9.18 0.34 17.84
N ARG A 9 8.08 -0.08 17.21
CA ARG A 9 7.10 -0.99 17.81
C ARG A 9 6.82 -2.15 16.88
N LYS A 10 6.72 -3.35 17.44
CA LYS A 10 6.17 -4.50 16.71
C LYS A 10 4.66 -4.34 16.63
N SER A 11 4.10 -4.38 15.43
CA SER A 11 2.65 -4.38 15.21
C SER A 11 2.29 -5.30 14.06
N ASN A 12 1.11 -5.89 14.11
CA ASN A 12 0.55 -6.66 13.00
C ASN A 12 -0.52 -5.82 12.29
N ILE A 13 -0.26 -5.48 11.03
CA ILE A 13 -1.09 -4.56 10.26
C ILE A 13 -2.45 -5.14 9.87
N PHE A 14 -2.67 -6.44 10.06
CA PHE A 14 -3.96 -7.07 9.74
C PHE A 14 -4.96 -7.02 10.91
N VAL A 15 -4.49 -6.71 12.12
CA VAL A 15 -5.29 -6.84 13.35
C VAL A 15 -5.23 -5.63 14.26
N ASN A 16 -4.09 -4.93 14.31
CA ASN A 16 -3.91 -3.82 15.23
C ASN A 16 -4.30 -2.51 14.56
N LEU A 17 -5.23 -1.76 15.17
CA LEU A 17 -5.52 -0.40 14.74
C LEU A 17 -4.25 0.45 14.76
N PHE A 18 -4.19 1.35 13.78
CA PHE A 18 -3.01 2.14 13.54
C PHE A 18 -2.95 3.35 14.46
N SER A 19 -1.75 3.64 14.94
CA SER A 19 -1.48 4.79 15.77
C SER A 19 -1.83 6.07 15.01
N ASN A 20 -2.42 7.06 15.70
CA ASN A 20 -2.88 8.35 15.16
C ASN A 20 -1.73 9.30 14.72
N VAL A 21 -0.60 8.78 14.25
CA VAL A 21 0.60 9.56 13.92
C VAL A 21 0.88 9.52 12.42
N GLY A 22 0.64 10.65 11.75
CA GLY A 22 1.11 10.94 10.40
C GLY A 22 0.51 10.08 9.28
N PRO A 23 0.86 10.36 8.01
CA PRO A 23 0.46 9.54 6.88
C PRO A 23 1.13 8.17 6.96
N TRP A 24 0.43 7.18 6.43
CA TRP A 24 0.88 5.82 6.38
C TRP A 24 1.78 5.57 5.19
N HIS A 25 2.93 4.94 5.41
CA HIS A 25 3.92 4.69 4.36
C HIS A 25 4.21 3.20 4.21
N PHE A 26 3.62 2.59 3.18
CA PHE A 26 3.81 1.19 2.78
C PHE A 26 4.52 1.08 1.45
N ARG A 27 5.79 1.46 1.48
CA ARG A 27 6.68 1.21 0.35
C ARG A 27 7.12 -0.24 0.37
N ASP A 28 6.84 -0.96 -0.70
CA ASP A 28 7.23 -2.36 -0.93
C ASP A 28 6.69 -3.38 0.10
N CYS A 29 5.74 -3.01 0.95
CA CYS A 29 5.17 -3.92 1.95
C CYS A 29 3.95 -4.69 1.40
N LEU A 30 2.98 -3.99 0.81
CA LEU A 30 1.71 -4.60 0.39
C LEU A 30 1.86 -5.54 -0.83
N LEU A 31 2.91 -5.34 -1.64
CA LEU A 31 3.26 -6.17 -2.79
C LEU A 31 3.73 -7.59 -2.42
N LEU A 32 3.99 -7.84 -1.14
CA LEU A 32 4.43 -9.11 -0.58
C LEU A 32 3.28 -9.93 0.00
N LEU A 33 2.07 -9.36 0.03
CA LEU A 33 0.95 -9.94 0.74
C LEU A 33 0.05 -10.73 -0.19
N PRO A 34 -0.38 -11.94 0.22
CA PRO A 34 -1.57 -12.57 -0.33
C PRO A 34 -2.77 -11.62 -0.26
N ASN A 35 -3.69 -11.71 -1.22
CA ASN A 35 -4.86 -10.84 -1.34
C ASN A 35 -5.65 -10.75 -0.03
N LYS A 36 -5.86 -11.88 0.66
CA LYS A 36 -6.56 -11.90 1.95
C LYS A 36 -5.91 -10.99 3.00
N HIS A 37 -4.58 -10.89 3.02
CA HIS A 37 -3.83 -10.07 3.96
C HIS A 37 -3.74 -8.62 3.50
N PHE A 38 -3.69 -8.39 2.19
CA PHE A 38 -3.88 -7.06 1.62
C PHE A 38 -5.22 -6.45 2.07
N PHE A 39 -6.33 -7.16 1.84
CA PHE A 39 -7.66 -6.66 2.19
C PHE A 39 -7.79 -6.43 3.70
N ALA A 40 -7.28 -7.34 4.53
CA ALA A 40 -7.26 -7.13 5.98
C ALA A 40 -6.47 -5.88 6.39
N ALA A 41 -5.33 -5.59 5.74
CA ALA A 41 -4.55 -4.39 6.03
C ALA A 41 -5.27 -3.10 5.61
N VAL A 42 -5.92 -3.11 4.44
CA VAL A 42 -6.64 -1.96 3.89
C VAL A 42 -7.93 -1.69 4.66
N GLU A 43 -8.66 -2.74 5.07
CA GLU A 43 -9.83 -2.63 5.94
C GLU A 43 -9.45 -2.09 7.33
N ASN A 44 -8.34 -2.56 7.89
CA ASN A 44 -7.86 -2.03 9.16
C ASN A 44 -7.43 -0.55 9.01
N PHE A 45 -6.93 -0.16 7.83
CA PHE A 45 -6.56 1.23 7.55
C PHE A 45 -7.78 2.12 7.44
N SER A 46 -8.83 1.68 6.74
CA SER A 46 -10.07 2.45 6.57
C SER A 46 -10.75 2.78 7.91
N ARG A 47 -10.58 1.89 8.91
CA ARG A 47 -11.07 2.02 10.29
C ARG A 47 -10.16 2.87 11.21
N SER A 48 -8.95 3.21 10.78
CA SER A 48 -8.03 4.03 11.57
C SER A 48 -8.35 5.53 11.46
N ASN A 49 -7.70 6.37 12.28
CA ASN A 49 -7.78 7.84 12.11
C ASN A 49 -6.70 8.40 11.18
N VAL A 50 -5.93 7.54 10.50
CA VAL A 50 -4.87 8.00 9.61
C VAL A 50 -5.49 8.51 8.31
N PRO A 51 -5.24 9.77 7.90
CA PRO A 51 -5.97 10.35 6.77
C PRO A 51 -5.50 9.85 5.39
N TRP A 52 -4.24 9.39 5.29
CA TRP A 52 -3.60 9.12 4.01
C TRP A 52 -2.74 7.86 4.05
N ALA A 53 -2.80 7.06 2.98
CA ALA A 53 -1.89 5.94 2.73
C ALA A 53 -1.03 6.19 1.49
N GLN A 54 0.27 5.98 1.64
CA GLN A 54 1.26 5.93 0.58
C GLN A 54 1.60 4.47 0.31
N ILE A 55 1.23 3.95 -0.85
CA ILE A 55 1.36 2.52 -1.19
C ILE A 55 2.17 2.39 -2.48
N THR A 56 3.17 1.51 -2.51
CA THR A 56 3.82 1.17 -3.79
C THR A 56 2.82 0.44 -4.69
N SER A 57 2.69 0.88 -5.93
CA SER A 57 1.92 0.18 -6.96
C SER A 57 2.62 0.25 -8.32
N HIS A 58 2.13 -0.55 -9.25
CA HIS A 58 2.57 -0.60 -10.63
C HIS A 58 1.43 -0.18 -11.53
N GLN A 59 1.74 0.44 -12.67
CA GLN A 59 0.77 0.64 -13.73
C GLN A 59 1.12 -0.34 -14.83
N SER A 60 0.35 -1.41 -14.94
CA SER A 60 0.52 -2.38 -16.01
C SER A 60 -0.74 -2.47 -16.84
N LEU A 61 -0.65 -2.03 -18.10
CA LEU A 61 -1.75 -2.17 -19.05
C LEU A 61 -2.00 -3.65 -19.41
N PHE A 62 -0.95 -4.48 -19.38
CA PHE A 62 -0.95 -5.83 -19.94
C PHE A 62 -0.89 -6.96 -18.91
N ARG A 63 -0.75 -6.67 -17.62
CA ARG A 63 -0.73 -7.69 -16.57
C ARG A 63 -1.99 -7.64 -15.71
N HIS A 64 -2.48 -8.83 -15.40
CA HIS A 64 -3.50 -9.04 -14.39
C HIS A 64 -2.81 -9.31 -13.05
N ASN A 65 -3.37 -8.77 -11.97
CA ASN A 65 -2.92 -9.12 -10.63
C ASN A 65 -3.11 -10.61 -10.40
N ARG A 66 -2.09 -11.26 -9.83
CA ARG A 66 -2.16 -12.63 -9.35
C ARG A 66 -2.01 -12.59 -7.85
N ASP A 67 -2.70 -13.49 -7.17
CA ASP A 67 -2.53 -13.65 -5.73
C ASP A 67 -1.06 -13.99 -5.42
N VAL A 68 -0.48 -13.30 -4.45
CA VAL A 68 0.93 -13.44 -4.08
C VAL A 68 1.03 -14.56 -3.04
N ALA A 69 1.84 -15.57 -3.32
CA ALA A 69 2.14 -16.61 -2.34
C ALA A 69 2.92 -16.03 -1.16
N ILE A 70 2.79 -16.62 0.03
CA ILE A 70 3.55 -16.21 1.21
C ILE A 70 5.05 -16.29 0.92
N GLY A 71 5.78 -15.20 1.16
CA GLY A 71 7.21 -15.06 0.85
C GLY A 71 7.51 -14.68 -0.60
N GLY A 72 6.48 -14.46 -1.42
CA GLY A 72 6.61 -14.00 -2.80
C GLY A 72 6.63 -12.49 -2.95
N PHE A 73 6.64 -12.05 -4.20
CA PHE A 73 6.55 -10.64 -4.60
C PHE A 73 5.68 -10.52 -5.86
N GLY A 74 4.75 -9.56 -5.85
CA GLY A 74 3.86 -9.28 -6.96
C GLY A 74 4.14 -7.93 -7.62
N LEU A 75 4.10 -7.90 -8.95
CA LEU A 75 3.98 -6.65 -9.72
C LEU A 75 2.49 -6.25 -9.79
N LEU A 76 1.97 -5.74 -8.68
CA LEU A 76 0.55 -5.48 -8.49
C LEU A 76 0.15 -4.04 -8.86
N ASP A 77 -0.97 -3.93 -9.56
CA ASP A 77 -1.68 -2.69 -9.86
C ASP A 77 -2.89 -2.58 -8.94
N HIS A 78 -2.82 -1.70 -7.94
CA HIS A 78 -3.82 -1.65 -6.88
C HIS A 78 -5.13 -0.99 -7.33
N GLU A 79 -5.15 -0.28 -8.46
CA GLU A 79 -6.37 0.29 -9.04
C GLU A 79 -7.15 -0.77 -9.86
N ARG A 80 -6.57 -1.96 -10.08
CA ARG A 80 -7.19 -3.06 -10.84
C ARG A 80 -7.64 -4.20 -9.93
N ALA A 81 -8.53 -5.04 -10.47
CA ALA A 81 -8.98 -6.26 -9.80
C ALA A 81 -7.79 -7.14 -9.37
N PRO A 82 -7.84 -7.77 -8.18
CA PRO A 82 -8.98 -7.80 -7.27
C PRO A 82 -9.07 -6.59 -6.33
N PHE A 83 -8.02 -5.78 -6.22
CA PHE A 83 -7.90 -4.74 -5.18
C PHE A 83 -8.84 -3.55 -5.40
N CYS A 84 -8.99 -3.13 -6.66
CA CYS A 84 -9.93 -2.09 -7.09
C CYS A 84 -9.89 -0.83 -6.19
N LEU A 85 -8.70 -0.42 -5.72
CA LEU A 85 -8.56 0.84 -4.99
C LEU A 85 -9.04 2.00 -5.87
N PRO A 86 -9.61 3.06 -5.28
CA PRO A 86 -10.07 4.21 -6.03
C PRO A 86 -8.88 4.88 -6.74
N PRO A 87 -9.14 5.77 -7.71
CA PRO A 87 -8.10 6.54 -8.36
C PRO A 87 -7.19 7.25 -7.34
N LEU A 88 -5.88 7.18 -7.55
CA LEU A 88 -4.90 7.83 -6.68
C LEU A 88 -5.06 9.35 -6.67
N THR A 89 -4.81 9.97 -5.52
CA THR A 89 -4.82 11.44 -5.37
C THR A 89 -3.55 12.06 -5.93
N ALA A 90 -2.41 11.42 -5.71
CA ALA A 90 -1.11 11.83 -6.21
C ALA A 90 -0.18 10.63 -6.32
N ARG A 91 0.90 10.74 -7.10
CA ARG A 91 1.92 9.68 -7.22
C ARG A 91 3.32 10.24 -7.35
N LEU A 92 4.29 9.49 -6.84
CA LEU A 92 5.71 9.73 -7.02
C LEU A 92 6.34 8.53 -7.74
N SER A 93 7.00 8.76 -8.86
CA SER A 93 7.74 7.69 -9.56
C SER A 93 8.86 7.17 -8.67
N ASP A 94 8.93 5.85 -8.49
CA ASP A 94 9.88 5.19 -7.59
C ASP A 94 10.67 4.10 -8.33
N TYR A 95 11.17 4.43 -9.53
CA TYR A 95 11.88 3.48 -10.39
C TYR A 95 12.89 4.22 -11.27
N GLN A 96 13.97 3.53 -11.65
CA GLN A 96 14.93 4.05 -12.62
C GLN A 96 14.48 3.67 -14.04
N ARG A 97 14.09 4.68 -14.83
CA ARG A 97 13.65 4.49 -16.22
C ARG A 97 14.74 3.78 -17.04
N GLY A 98 14.34 2.75 -17.78
CA GLY A 98 15.23 1.94 -18.62
C GLY A 98 15.98 0.83 -17.88
N LYS A 99 15.81 0.71 -16.56
CA LYS A 99 16.37 -0.41 -15.76
C LYS A 99 15.30 -1.17 -15.00
N ASP A 100 14.43 -0.44 -14.32
CA ASP A 100 13.44 -1.02 -13.42
C ASP A 100 12.07 -1.13 -14.09
N PHE A 101 11.29 -2.10 -13.64
CA PHE A 101 9.88 -2.16 -14.01
C PHE A 101 9.13 -0.95 -13.42
N PRO A 102 8.27 -0.25 -14.19
CA PRO A 102 7.63 0.98 -13.73
C PRO A 102 6.80 0.78 -12.45
N ARG A 103 7.19 1.46 -11.38
CA ARG A 103 6.45 1.52 -10.11
C ARG A 103 6.38 2.93 -9.57
N TYR A 104 5.39 3.19 -8.75
CA TYR A 104 5.19 4.48 -8.08
C TYR A 104 4.73 4.27 -6.66
N VAL A 105 4.97 5.26 -5.82
CA VAL A 105 4.28 5.39 -4.55
C VAL A 105 3.06 6.25 -4.80
N GLY A 106 1.87 5.65 -4.74
CA GLY A 106 0.59 6.34 -4.87
C GLY A 106 0.08 6.82 -3.51
N LEU A 107 -0.64 7.94 -3.50
CA LEU A 107 -1.29 8.52 -2.33
C LEU A 107 -2.80 8.30 -2.44
N TRP A 108 -3.39 7.66 -1.44
CA TRP A 108 -4.83 7.44 -1.33
C TRP A 108 -5.36 8.04 -0.03
N SER A 109 -6.53 8.68 -0.10
CA SER A 109 -7.22 9.10 1.11
C SER A 109 -7.87 7.90 1.79
N ARG A 110 -7.88 7.90 3.12
CA ARG A 110 -8.59 6.90 3.91
C ARG A 110 -10.06 6.83 3.53
N GLN A 111 -10.69 7.99 3.33
CA GLN A 111 -12.11 8.07 2.97
C GLN A 111 -12.39 7.36 1.64
N ALA A 112 -11.63 7.65 0.59
CA ALA A 112 -11.84 7.02 -0.71
C ALA A 112 -11.64 5.50 -0.63
N ILE A 113 -10.62 5.05 0.11
CA ILE A 113 -10.43 3.62 0.36
C ILE A 113 -11.63 3.03 1.11
N ALA A 114 -12.13 3.70 2.15
CA ALA A 114 -13.27 3.24 2.92
C ALA A 114 -14.56 3.14 2.09
N GLU A 115 -14.75 4.03 1.11
CA GLU A 115 -15.89 4.04 0.19
C GLU A 115 -15.80 2.95 -0.90
N ALA A 116 -14.60 2.43 -1.18
CA ALA A 116 -14.35 1.44 -2.22
C ALA A 116 -14.30 -0.02 -1.72
N LEU A 117 -14.24 -0.22 -0.39
CA LEU A 117 -14.30 -1.53 0.26
C LEU A 117 -15.74 -2.03 0.37
#